data_AF-A0A837HVP8-F1
#
_entry.id   AF-A0A837HVP8-F1
#
_cell.length_a   1.000
_cell.length_b   1.000
_cell.length_c   1.000
_cell.angle_alpha   90.00
_cell.angle_beta   90.00
_cell.angle_gamma   90.00
#
_symmetry.space_group_name_H-M   'P 1'
#
loop_
_entity.id
_entity.type
_entity.pdbx_description
1 polymer ?
#
loop_
_entity_poly.entity_id
_entity_poly.type
_entity_poly.pdbx_seq_one_letter_code
_entity_poly.pdbx_strand_id
1 'polypeptide(L)'
;MVSENTSELEHDVDQRIVERVCNLTHQSIYAHARLIREIGGTPGLRDESILNSAISAPFATFYNEDLHPTIFDKAGALMRSISLDHPFVDGNKRVSLTMTAAFLFEHGFALKDSLGDDGIVEFCLSIARGERTVEEIANWLRNNTDRASARSFKKIMEQLHDTASA
;
A
#
# COMPACT_ATOMS: atom_id res chain seq x y z
N MET A 1 20.88 1.91 -34.90
CA MET A 1 20.04 3.07 -34.51
C MET A 1 18.80 2.63 -33.70
N VAL A 2 18.93 1.66 -32.80
CA VAL A 2 17.83 1.22 -31.90
C VAL A 2 18.23 1.33 -30.42
N SER A 3 19.49 1.65 -30.12
CA SER A 3 20.08 1.60 -28.78
C SER A 3 19.83 2.83 -27.91
N GLU A 4 19.56 4.00 -28.51
CA GLU A 4 19.33 5.24 -27.75
C GLU A 4 17.93 5.26 -27.12
N ASN A 5 16.93 4.74 -27.84
CA ASN A 5 15.52 4.79 -27.44
C ASN A 5 15.18 3.87 -26.24
N THR A 6 15.91 2.76 -26.07
CA THR A 6 15.75 1.85 -24.91
C THR A 6 16.31 2.43 -23.63
N SER A 7 17.42 3.18 -23.68
CA SER A 7 18.05 3.75 -22.48
C SER A 7 17.23 4.91 -21.89
N GLU A 8 16.56 5.71 -22.73
CA GLU A 8 15.67 6.77 -22.28
C GLU A 8 14.38 6.23 -21.66
N LEU A 9 13.83 5.14 -22.22
CA LEU A 9 12.66 4.45 -21.67
C LEU A 9 12.95 3.79 -20.31
N GLU A 10 14.09 3.12 -20.17
CA GLU A 10 14.52 2.52 -18.89
C GLU A 10 14.71 3.60 -17.81
N HIS A 11 15.34 4.73 -18.15
CA HIS A 11 15.53 5.86 -17.23
C HIS A 11 14.20 6.49 -16.76
N ASP A 12 13.22 6.65 -17.65
CA ASP A 12 11.89 7.17 -17.31
C ASP A 12 11.10 6.21 -16.39
N VAL A 13 11.22 4.90 -16.60
CA VAL A 13 10.59 3.90 -15.72
C VAL A 13 11.19 3.95 -14.31
N ASP A 14 12.52 3.97 -14.20
CA ASP A 14 13.21 4.06 -12.91
C ASP A 14 12.82 5.34 -12.16
N GLN A 15 12.74 6.47 -12.86
CA GLN A 15 12.36 7.75 -12.28
C GLN A 15 10.92 7.73 -11.73
N ARG A 16 9.98 7.08 -12.43
CA ARG A 16 8.59 6.92 -11.95
C ARG A 16 8.50 6.00 -10.74
N ILE A 17 9.33 4.96 -10.67
CA ILE A 17 9.39 4.07 -9.49
C ILE A 17 9.91 4.86 -8.29
N VAL A 18 10.99 5.62 -8.46
CA VAL A 18 11.54 6.48 -7.39
C VAL A 18 10.49 7.45 -6.87
N GLU A 19 9.76 8.12 -7.77
CA GLU A 19 8.68 9.05 -7.38
C GLU A 19 7.57 8.34 -6.59
N ARG A 20 7.16 7.15 -7.04
CA ARG A 20 6.15 6.33 -6.32
C ARG A 20 6.62 5.92 -4.94
N VAL A 21 7.88 5.49 -4.79
CA VAL A 21 8.47 5.13 -3.50
C VAL A 21 8.51 6.36 -2.59
N CYS A 22 8.98 7.51 -3.07
CA CYS A 22 8.98 8.75 -2.29
C CYS A 22 7.58 9.15 -1.83
N ASN A 23 6.58 9.07 -2.72
CA ASN A 23 5.20 9.41 -2.39
C ASN A 23 4.63 8.47 -1.33
N LEU A 24 4.80 7.15 -1.48
CA LEU A 24 4.34 6.16 -0.49
C LEU A 24 5.07 6.31 0.85
N THR A 25 6.37 6.61 0.85
CA THR A 25 7.11 6.91 2.08
C THR A 25 6.51 8.11 2.82
N HIS A 26 6.28 9.23 2.12
CA HIS A 26 5.64 10.40 2.73
C HIS A 26 4.23 10.10 3.25
N GLN A 27 3.41 9.41 2.46
CA GLN A 27 2.07 8.99 2.86
C GLN A 27 2.11 8.10 4.11
N SER A 28 3.06 7.17 4.21
CA SER A 28 3.20 6.27 5.36
C SER A 28 3.54 6.99 6.65
N ILE A 29 4.44 7.98 6.59
CA ILE A 29 4.82 8.81 7.74
C ILE A 29 3.65 9.68 8.18
N TYR A 30 2.93 10.28 7.22
CA TYR A 30 1.74 11.07 7.51
C TYR A 30 0.62 10.22 8.13
N ALA A 31 0.34 9.05 7.55
CA ALA A 31 -0.65 8.12 8.07
C ALA A 31 -0.29 7.67 9.50
N HIS A 32 0.98 7.34 9.75
CA HIS A 32 1.47 7.00 11.09
C HIS A 32 1.22 8.12 12.09
N ALA A 33 1.64 9.34 11.78
CA ALA A 33 1.47 10.49 12.66
C ALA A 33 -0.01 10.74 12.99
N ARG A 34 -0.91 10.59 12.00
CA ARG A 34 -2.35 10.69 12.22
C ARG A 34 -2.90 9.59 13.11
N LEU A 35 -2.55 8.33 12.82
CA LEU A 35 -3.02 7.17 13.58
C LEU A 35 -2.58 7.22 15.04
N ILE A 36 -1.33 7.63 15.32
CA ILE A 36 -0.84 7.79 16.69
C ILE A 36 -1.59 8.89 17.42
N ARG A 37 -1.86 10.02 16.77
CA ARG A 37 -2.63 11.13 17.36
C ARG A 37 -4.08 10.75 17.67
N GLU A 38 -4.72 9.98 16.80
CA GLU A 38 -6.15 9.68 16.88
C GLU A 38 -6.44 8.43 17.74
N ILE A 39 -5.60 7.39 17.67
CA ILE A 39 -5.84 6.09 18.31
C ILE A 39 -4.89 5.86 19.49
N GLY A 40 -3.75 6.57 19.54
CA GLY A 40 -2.70 6.37 20.54
C GLY A 40 -1.63 5.37 20.12
N GLY A 41 -0.56 5.32 20.91
CA GLY A 41 0.66 4.55 20.64
C GLY A 41 1.89 5.42 20.76
N THR A 42 3.06 4.85 20.49
CA THR A 42 4.33 5.60 20.55
C THR A 42 4.68 6.19 19.18
N PRO A 43 4.85 7.52 19.04
CA PRO A 43 5.27 8.11 17.79
C PRO A 43 6.73 7.77 17.50
N GLY A 44 7.12 7.84 16.22
CA GLY A 44 8.51 7.70 15.80
C GLY A 44 8.73 6.61 14.76
N LEU A 45 9.68 6.90 13.88
CA LEU A 45 10.28 5.95 12.96
C LEU A 45 11.34 5.16 13.73
N ARG A 46 11.33 3.84 13.60
CA ARG A 46 12.34 2.97 14.18
C ARG A 46 13.60 2.99 13.32
N ASP A 47 13.43 2.82 12.02
CA ASP A 47 14.53 2.79 11.06
C ASP A 47 14.02 3.19 9.66
N GLU A 48 14.66 4.20 9.08
CA GLU A 48 14.33 4.73 7.76
C GLU A 48 14.70 3.76 6.63
N SER A 49 15.79 3.00 6.79
CA SER A 49 16.19 2.00 5.80
C SER A 49 15.18 0.86 5.73
N ILE A 50 14.63 0.46 6.89
CA ILE A 50 13.57 -0.55 6.97
C ILE A 50 12.30 -0.04 6.29
N LEU A 51 11.91 1.22 6.53
CA LEU A 51 10.75 1.80 5.87
C LEU A 51 10.93 1.85 4.35
N ASN A 52 12.07 2.35 3.88
CA ASN A 52 12.36 2.42 2.44
C ASN A 52 12.36 1.03 1.79
N SER A 53 12.91 0.01 2.47
CA SER A 53 12.83 -1.38 2.01
C SER A 53 11.39 -1.87 1.91
N ALA A 54 10.58 -1.64 2.94
CA ALA A 54 9.18 -2.08 2.97
C ALA A 54 8.32 -1.39 1.91
N ILE A 55 8.52 -0.09 1.68
CA ILE A 55 7.81 0.69 0.65
C ILE A 55 8.27 0.31 -0.77
N SER A 56 9.52 -0.12 -0.93
CA SER A 56 10.06 -0.53 -2.24
C SER A 56 9.68 -1.96 -2.62
N ALA A 57 9.33 -2.81 -1.65
CA ALA A 57 8.96 -4.21 -1.88
C ALA A 57 7.95 -4.45 -3.03
N PRO A 58 6.87 -3.65 -3.20
CA PRO A 58 5.91 -3.81 -4.30
C PRO A 58 6.50 -3.62 -5.70
N PHE A 59 7.67 -3.00 -5.81
CA PHE A 59 8.35 -2.70 -7.07
C PHE A 59 9.63 -3.52 -7.24
N ALA A 60 9.85 -4.53 -6.39
CA ALA A 60 11.00 -5.41 -6.51
C ALA A 60 10.99 -6.17 -7.84
N THR A 61 12.16 -6.28 -8.46
CA THR A 61 12.36 -6.99 -9.72
C THR A 61 13.42 -8.09 -9.55
N PHE A 62 13.29 -9.19 -10.29
CA PHE A 62 14.30 -10.25 -10.38
C PHE A 62 14.53 -10.59 -11.85
N TYR A 63 15.78 -10.57 -12.31
CA TYR A 63 16.12 -10.67 -13.75
C TYR A 63 15.34 -9.72 -14.66
N ASN A 64 15.18 -8.46 -14.23
CA ASN A 64 14.39 -7.43 -14.92
C ASN A 64 12.89 -7.77 -15.10
N GLU A 65 12.38 -8.77 -14.39
CA GLU A 65 10.96 -9.09 -14.34
C GLU A 65 10.37 -8.63 -13.00
N ASP A 66 9.15 -8.11 -13.05
CA ASP A 66 8.40 -7.67 -11.88
C ASP A 66 8.08 -8.88 -10.97
N LEU A 67 8.58 -8.86 -9.74
CA LEU A 67 8.36 -9.95 -8.77
C LEU A 67 6.89 -10.00 -8.31
N HIS A 68 6.16 -8.89 -8.47
CA HIS A 68 4.77 -8.72 -8.05
C HIS A 68 3.93 -8.22 -9.22
N PRO A 69 3.55 -9.11 -10.16
CA PRO A 69 3.00 -8.74 -11.45
C PRO A 69 1.57 -8.18 -11.38
N THR A 70 0.80 -8.52 -10.34
CA THR A 70 -0.55 -7.97 -10.16
C THR A 70 -0.61 -6.94 -9.05
N ILE A 71 -1.60 -6.04 -9.13
CA ILE A 71 -1.86 -5.00 -8.11
C ILE A 71 -2.02 -5.63 -6.71
N PHE A 72 -2.62 -6.81 -6.63
CA PHE A 72 -2.81 -7.52 -5.37
C PHE A 72 -1.51 -8.10 -4.83
N ASP A 73 -0.60 -8.54 -5.71
CA ASP A 73 0.74 -9.01 -5.29
C ASP A 73 1.54 -7.85 -4.72
N LYS A 74 1.48 -6.70 -5.40
CA LYS A 74 2.11 -5.45 -4.94
C LYS A 74 1.55 -5.00 -3.59
N ALA A 75 0.23 -4.99 -3.45
CA ALA A 75 -0.44 -4.66 -2.20
C ALA A 75 -0.10 -5.66 -1.08
N GLY A 76 -0.04 -6.96 -1.41
CA GLY A 76 0.34 -8.01 -0.46
C GLY A 76 1.79 -7.88 0.02
N ALA A 77 2.70 -7.55 -0.89
CA ALA A 77 4.10 -7.27 -0.56
C ALA A 77 4.21 -6.06 0.39
N LEU A 78 3.54 -4.95 0.06
CA LEU A 78 3.49 -3.75 0.89
C LEU A 78 2.96 -4.05 2.30
N MET A 79 1.80 -4.72 2.37
CA MET A 79 1.14 -5.05 3.62
C MET A 79 2.05 -5.91 4.51
N ARG A 80 2.64 -6.95 3.92
CA ARG A 80 3.52 -7.88 4.63
C ARG A 80 4.77 -7.20 5.15
N SER A 81 5.47 -6.44 4.30
CA SER A 81 6.73 -5.79 4.67
C SER A 81 6.54 -4.75 5.76
N ILE A 82 5.55 -3.85 5.67
CA ILE A 82 5.30 -2.89 6.75
C ILE A 82 4.91 -3.61 8.06
N SER A 83 4.12 -4.68 7.96
CA SER A 83 3.64 -5.40 9.14
C SER A 83 4.75 -6.18 9.85
N LEU A 84 5.65 -6.84 9.12
CA LEU A 84 6.69 -7.71 9.69
C LEU A 84 8.03 -7.03 9.95
N ASP A 85 8.42 -6.08 9.09
CA ASP A 85 9.74 -5.45 9.20
C ASP A 85 9.73 -4.38 10.31
N HIS A 86 8.55 -3.95 10.75
CA HIS A 86 8.32 -3.00 11.83
C HIS A 86 9.11 -1.68 11.70
N PRO A 87 8.90 -0.90 10.61
CA PRO A 87 9.62 0.35 10.38
C PRO A 87 9.33 1.45 11.40
N PHE A 88 8.18 1.39 12.10
CA PHE A 88 7.80 2.36 13.13
C PHE A 88 7.97 1.78 14.54
N VAL A 89 8.12 2.65 15.54
CA VAL A 89 8.23 2.24 16.96
C VAL A 89 6.97 1.51 17.42
N ASP A 90 5.80 1.97 16.99
CA ASP A 90 4.50 1.34 17.23
C ASP A 90 3.56 1.66 16.05
N GLY A 91 2.44 0.94 15.94
CA GLY A 91 1.40 1.20 14.96
C GLY A 91 1.59 0.50 13.62
N ASN A 92 2.63 -0.33 13.46
CA ASN A 92 2.97 -1.00 12.19
C ASN A 92 1.79 -1.72 11.54
N LYS A 93 0.99 -2.48 12.31
CA LYS A 93 -0.22 -3.15 11.80
C LYS A 93 -1.26 -2.18 11.23
N ARG A 94 -1.45 -1.04 11.89
CA ARG A 94 -2.41 0.00 11.49
C ARG A 94 -1.91 0.71 10.23
N VAL A 95 -0.63 1.11 10.20
CA VAL A 95 -0.01 1.72 9.02
C VAL A 95 -0.02 0.75 7.84
N SER A 96 0.32 -0.53 8.05
CA SER A 96 0.28 -1.57 7.02
C SER A 96 -1.10 -1.67 6.36
N LEU A 97 -2.18 -1.79 7.16
CA LEU A 97 -3.54 -1.83 6.62
C LEU A 97 -3.92 -0.53 5.91
N THR A 98 -3.63 0.64 6.50
CA THR A 98 -3.95 1.95 5.91
C THR A 98 -3.24 2.16 4.58
N MET A 99 -1.94 1.86 4.51
CA MET A 99 -1.16 2.01 3.28
C MET A 99 -1.60 1.04 2.19
N THR A 100 -1.93 -0.20 2.56
CA THR A 100 -2.47 -1.19 1.61
C THR A 100 -3.84 -0.77 1.07
N ALA A 101 -4.72 -0.26 1.95
CA ALA A 101 -6.04 0.24 1.53
C ALA A 101 -5.91 1.46 0.60
N ALA A 102 -5.02 2.40 0.91
CA ALA A 102 -4.75 3.56 0.06
C ALA A 102 -4.21 3.14 -1.32
N PHE A 103 -3.23 2.24 -1.35
CA PHE A 103 -2.66 1.69 -2.58
C PHE A 103 -3.72 1.03 -3.47
N LEU A 104 -4.58 0.18 -2.89
CA LEU A 104 -5.67 -0.46 -3.62
C LEU A 104 -6.71 0.55 -4.11
N PHE A 105 -6.98 1.59 -3.32
CA PHE A 105 -7.93 2.64 -3.67
C PHE A 105 -7.47 3.45 -4.88
N GLU A 106 -6.18 3.77 -4.99
CA GLU A 106 -5.58 4.39 -6.19
C GLU A 106 -5.81 3.54 -7.44
N HIS A 107 -5.88 2.22 -7.27
CA HIS A 107 -6.17 1.25 -8.33
C HIS A 107 -7.68 0.94 -8.50
N GLY A 108 -8.54 1.64 -7.74
CA GLY A 108 -9.99 1.56 -7.81
C GLY A 108 -10.57 0.31 -7.16
N PHE A 109 -9.91 -0.22 -6.13
CA PHE A 109 -10.39 -1.31 -5.28
C PHE A 109 -10.54 -0.82 -3.84
N ALA A 110 -11.59 -1.27 -3.15
CA ALA A 110 -11.77 -1.06 -1.72
C ALA A 110 -12.22 -2.37 -1.06
N LEU A 111 -11.99 -2.51 0.24
CA LEU A 111 -12.51 -3.64 1.01
C LEU A 111 -14.04 -3.68 0.87
N LYS A 112 -14.59 -4.88 0.74
CA LYS A 112 -16.04 -5.10 0.61
C LYS A 112 -16.76 -4.69 1.88
N ASP A 113 -17.88 -3.99 1.75
CA ASP A 113 -18.74 -3.64 2.90
C ASP A 113 -19.28 -4.87 3.64
N SER A 114 -19.36 -6.03 2.98
CA SER A 114 -19.79 -7.30 3.59
C SER A 114 -18.73 -7.93 4.51
N LEU A 115 -17.51 -7.40 4.52
CA LEU A 115 -16.41 -7.92 5.32
C LEU A 115 -16.48 -7.33 6.73
N GLY A 116 -16.73 -8.17 7.73
CA GLY A 116 -16.80 -7.73 9.12
C GLY A 116 -15.43 -7.33 9.69
N ASP A 117 -15.44 -6.35 10.60
CA ASP A 117 -14.25 -5.80 11.25
C ASP A 117 -13.36 -6.86 11.89
N ASP A 118 -13.95 -7.83 12.61
CA ASP A 118 -13.21 -8.92 13.26
C ASP A 118 -12.41 -9.76 12.26
N GLY A 119 -12.95 -9.97 11.06
CA GLY A 119 -12.27 -10.70 9.99
C GLY A 119 -11.05 -9.96 9.46
N ILE A 120 -11.14 -8.62 9.36
CA ILE A 120 -10.03 -7.75 8.96
C ILE A 120 -8.94 -7.76 10.04
N VAL A 121 -9.36 -7.62 11.30
CA VAL A 121 -8.45 -7.62 12.46
C VAL A 121 -7.68 -8.92 12.53
N GLU A 122 -8.36 -10.07 12.51
CA GLU A 122 -7.69 -11.37 12.60
C GLU A 122 -6.75 -11.61 11.41
N PHE A 123 -7.14 -11.17 10.21
CA PHE A 123 -6.27 -11.27 9.04
C PHE A 123 -4.98 -10.44 9.23
N CYS A 124 -5.09 -9.18 9.67
CA CYS A 124 -3.93 -8.33 9.96
C CYS A 124 -3.03 -8.92 11.05
N LEU A 125 -3.62 -9.52 12.09
CA LEU A 125 -2.87 -10.21 13.15
C LEU A 125 -2.12 -11.43 12.61
N SER A 126 -2.73 -12.24 11.74
CA SER A 126 -2.06 -13.40 11.12
C SER A 126 -0.83 -13.00 10.30
N ILE A 127 -0.88 -11.86 9.60
CA ILE A 127 0.28 -11.32 8.89
C ILE A 127 1.37 -10.91 9.87
N ALA A 128 1.02 -10.19 10.95
CA ALA A 128 1.98 -9.75 11.96
C ALA A 128 2.64 -10.91 12.73
N ARG A 129 1.98 -12.07 12.78
CA ARG A 129 2.53 -13.33 13.33
C ARG A 129 3.44 -14.06 12.32
N GLY A 130 3.55 -13.57 11.09
CA GLY A 130 4.37 -14.19 10.04
C GLY A 130 3.73 -15.42 9.40
N GLU A 131 2.43 -15.63 9.61
CA GLU A 131 1.70 -16.83 9.18
C GLU A 131 1.27 -16.76 7.71
N ARG A 132 1.52 -15.64 7.03
CA ARG A 132 1.05 -15.38 5.67
C ARG A 132 2.20 -15.02 4.73
N THR A 133 2.21 -15.69 3.59
CA THR A 133 3.01 -15.35 2.42
C THR A 133 2.41 -14.16 1.66
N VAL A 134 3.21 -13.54 0.78
CA VAL A 134 2.70 -12.47 -0.10
C VAL A 134 1.55 -12.95 -0.97
N GLU A 135 1.65 -14.17 -1.52
CA GLU A 135 0.64 -14.77 -2.37
C GLU A 135 -0.70 -14.98 -1.63
N GLU A 136 -0.66 -15.50 -0.40
CA GLU A 136 -1.86 -15.66 0.41
C GLU A 136 -2.51 -14.31 0.73
N ILE A 137 -1.70 -13.28 0.97
CA ILE A 137 -2.22 -11.93 1.23
C ILE A 137 -2.87 -11.36 -0.03
N ALA A 138 -2.20 -11.47 -1.18
CA ALA A 138 -2.71 -11.05 -2.46
C ALA A 138 -4.05 -11.73 -2.79
N ASN A 139 -4.14 -13.04 -2.56
CA ASN A 139 -5.37 -13.80 -2.77
C ASN A 139 -6.50 -13.36 -1.84
N TRP A 140 -6.20 -13.11 -0.57
CA TRP A 140 -7.19 -12.58 0.36
C TRP A 140 -7.68 -11.19 -0.08
N LEU A 141 -6.78 -10.28 -0.46
CA LEU A 141 -7.14 -8.95 -0.94
C LEU A 141 -7.99 -9.03 -2.22
N ARG A 142 -7.63 -9.90 -3.17
CA ARG A 142 -8.39 -10.12 -4.40
C ARG A 142 -9.82 -10.58 -4.13
N ASN A 143 -10.02 -11.45 -3.14
CA ASN A 143 -11.33 -12.00 -2.81
C ASN A 143 -12.19 -11.05 -1.95
N ASN A 144 -11.54 -10.17 -1.19
CA ASN A 144 -12.20 -9.32 -0.20
C ASN A 144 -12.24 -7.83 -0.58
N THR A 145 -11.86 -7.50 -1.81
CA THR A 145 -11.98 -6.15 -2.36
C THR A 145 -12.78 -6.16 -3.65
N ASP A 146 -13.40 -5.02 -3.98
CA ASP A 146 -14.03 -4.82 -5.28
C ASP A 146 -14.02 -3.36 -5.71
N ARG A 147 -14.40 -3.13 -6.98
CA ARG A 147 -14.49 -1.78 -7.55
C ARG A 147 -15.79 -1.07 -7.20
N ALA A 148 -16.83 -1.79 -6.80
CA ALA A 148 -18.13 -1.19 -6.47
C ALA A 148 -18.02 -0.35 -5.19
N SER A 149 -17.38 -0.92 -4.17
CA SER A 149 -17.07 -0.31 -2.89
C SER A 149 -16.18 0.94 -3.07
N ALA A 150 -15.23 0.91 -4.03
CA ALA A 150 -14.39 2.07 -4.34
C ALA A 150 -15.13 3.20 -5.07
N ARG A 151 -16.05 2.87 -6.00
CA ARG A 151 -16.79 3.85 -6.81
C ARG A 151 -17.72 4.73 -5.99
N SER A 152 -18.36 4.17 -4.96
CA SER A 152 -19.24 4.94 -4.08
C SER A 152 -18.51 6.14 -3.48
N PHE A 153 -17.30 5.93 -2.97
CA PHE A 153 -16.50 7.01 -2.39
C PHE A 153 -15.99 8.00 -3.45
N LYS A 154 -15.41 7.51 -4.55
CA LYS A 154 -14.89 8.37 -5.62
C LYS A 154 -15.97 9.28 -6.21
N LYS A 155 -17.16 8.73 -6.49
CA LYS A 155 -18.30 9.50 -7.02
C LYS A 155 -18.76 10.58 -6.06
N ILE A 156 -18.79 10.30 -4.75
CA ILE A 156 -19.12 11.30 -3.72
C ILE A 156 -18.10 12.44 -3.75
N MET A 157 -16.80 12.11 -3.79
CA MET A 157 -15.75 13.13 -3.79
C MET A 157 -15.76 13.99 -5.06
N GLU A 158 -16.05 13.40 -6.22
CA GLU A 158 -16.24 14.14 -7.48
C GLU A 158 -17.44 15.11 -7.37
N GLN A 159 -18.58 14.65 -6.83
CA GLN A 159 -19.75 15.50 -6.61
C GLN A 159 -19.50 16.66 -5.63
N LEU A 160 -18.68 16.43 -4.60
CA LEU A 160 -18.29 17.45 -3.63
C LEU A 160 -17.31 18.48 -4.21
N HIS A 161 -16.51 18.11 -5.21
CA HIS A 161 -15.64 19.05 -5.93
C HIS A 161 -16.47 20.02 -6.79
N ASP A 162 -17.48 19.51 -7.50
CA ASP A 162 -18.32 20.30 -8.40
C ASP A 162 -19.25 21.29 -7.65
N THR A 163 -19.60 20.97 -6.40
CA THR A 163 -20.49 21.83 -5.58
C THR A 163 -19.78 23.02 -4.93
N ALA A 164 -18.45 23.07 -4.94
CA ALA A 164 -17.69 24.22 -4.42
C ALA A 164 -17.47 25.35 -5.45
N SER A 165 -17.95 25.18 -6.69
CA SER A 165 -17.81 26.15 -7.79
C SER A 165 -19.14 26.83 -8.20
N ALA A 166 -20.20 26.73 -7.38
CA ALA A 166 -21.50 27.37 -7.58
C ALA A 166 -21.87 28.24 -6.37
#